data_AF-A0A1Z5L0W3-F1
#
_entry.id   AF-A0A1Z5L0W3-F1
#
_cell.length_a   1.000
_cell.length_b   1.000
_cell.length_c   1.000
_cell.angle_alpha   90.00
_cell.angle_beta   90.00
_cell.angle_gamma   90.00
#
_symmetry.space_group_name_H-M   'P 1'
#
loop_
_entity.id
_entity.type
_entity.pdbx_description
1 polymer ?
#
loop_
_entity_poly.entity_id
_entity_poly.type
_entity_poly.pdbx_seq_one_letter_code
_entity_poly.pdbx_strand_id
1 'polypeptide(L)'
;MFGKKQHVDVKKSAQKVLEAKRDSLSRLETPEAKLFFESNYSHIYCVFHDVFSTLESTLKQRVHKTQKEELDNVKYIFEKILVLLPELLAQRWQWHSVRIIIKKMLHPLNSTRLRREGVRLFILWYQILGEGAPSEIHNMFLQLVPGLLPGSPPPVCFVHAGRGTSDPAQDSTFYTSVESDSGPVVPGEIGPLLPAQGGEVQTENITVAYLEYLMDFMVTQVVRVQWRDKQEANHRRCFEFLFEKFKRHYLPHIFPDFCHTNSIYKPNLELPSLRKDRKMQNDSTTMASTVAAQCRSVAVQWVVSYTQPARVRKEDVSSANRKQEAAEAGDRQQSNPHELHSSGPSLSSVTASSAALSIGTLSERESDVQLLTAEACTKQQVQVVRDILYSRRDNVDLIHEVFRQAFLLPFTQSSTTKNVIHTYREWIQKLLPDLPPFLVDVEDKEQKEDDTRGAKNSRTESAT
;
A
#
# COMPACT_ATOMS: atom_id res chain seq x y z
N MET A 1 -21.46 -21.06 -40.54
CA MET A 1 -22.58 -20.48 -39.76
C MET A 1 -22.44 -20.57 -38.22
N PHE A 2 -21.28 -20.93 -37.63
CA PHE A 2 -21.20 -21.20 -36.18
C PHE A 2 -20.58 -20.11 -35.28
N GLY A 3 -20.12 -18.96 -35.81
CA GLY A 3 -19.48 -17.92 -34.98
C GLY A 3 -20.42 -17.03 -34.15
N LYS A 4 -21.72 -16.93 -34.52
CA LYS A 4 -22.65 -15.99 -33.85
C LYS A 4 -23.21 -16.50 -32.51
N LYS A 5 -23.39 -17.82 -32.33
CA LYS A 5 -23.94 -18.37 -31.07
C LYS A 5 -22.93 -18.30 -29.92
N GLN A 6 -21.70 -18.73 -30.16
CA GLN A 6 -20.62 -18.69 -29.16
C GLN A 6 -20.35 -17.26 -28.65
N HIS A 7 -20.39 -16.27 -29.54
CA HIS A 7 -20.23 -14.85 -29.20
C HIS A 7 -21.40 -14.27 -28.36
N VAL A 8 -22.63 -14.75 -28.58
CA VAL A 8 -23.81 -14.35 -27.79
C VAL A 8 -23.79 -14.99 -26.39
N ASP A 9 -23.38 -16.26 -26.29
CA ASP A 9 -23.29 -16.98 -25.02
C ASP A 9 -22.15 -16.46 -24.13
N VAL A 10 -21.02 -16.04 -24.72
CA VAL A 10 -19.93 -15.35 -24.01
C VAL A 10 -20.36 -13.97 -23.54
N LYS A 11 -21.08 -13.18 -24.37
CA LYS A 11 -21.63 -11.88 -23.94
C LYS A 11 -22.62 -12.03 -22.79
N LYS A 12 -23.54 -12.98 -22.87
CA LYS A 12 -24.47 -13.30 -21.78
C LYS A 12 -23.75 -13.82 -20.52
N SER A 13 -22.65 -14.57 -20.68
CA SER A 13 -21.88 -15.09 -19.53
C SER A 13 -21.03 -14.00 -18.88
N ALA A 14 -20.37 -13.13 -19.65
CA ALA A 14 -19.66 -11.95 -19.14
C ALA A 14 -20.63 -10.99 -18.44
N GLN A 15 -21.82 -10.80 -18.99
CA GLN A 15 -22.87 -10.00 -18.36
C GLN A 15 -23.41 -10.65 -17.08
N LYS A 16 -23.56 -11.99 -17.04
CA LYS A 16 -23.87 -12.73 -15.80
C LYS A 16 -22.77 -12.64 -14.73
N VAL A 17 -21.51 -12.51 -15.11
CA VAL A 17 -20.39 -12.28 -14.17
C VAL A 17 -20.48 -10.88 -13.54
N LEU A 18 -21.07 -9.91 -14.24
CA LEU A 18 -21.31 -8.55 -13.76
C LEU A 18 -22.64 -8.39 -12.99
N GLU A 19 -23.68 -9.14 -13.38
CA GLU A 19 -25.00 -9.17 -12.72
C GLU A 19 -25.07 -10.13 -11.52
N ALA A 20 -24.01 -10.91 -11.32
CA ALA A 20 -23.85 -11.85 -10.23
C ALA A 20 -23.93 -11.16 -8.86
N LYS A 21 -24.94 -11.51 -8.07
CA LYS A 21 -24.97 -11.20 -6.63
C LYS A 21 -23.70 -11.72 -5.95
N ARG A 22 -23.37 -11.13 -4.78
CA ARG A 22 -22.17 -11.36 -3.94
C ARG A 22 -21.65 -12.81 -3.92
N ASP A 23 -22.52 -13.81 -3.93
CA ASP A 23 -22.19 -15.25 -3.94
C ASP A 23 -21.53 -15.77 -5.23
N SER A 24 -21.56 -15.02 -6.33
CA SER A 24 -20.91 -15.40 -7.60
C SER A 24 -19.58 -14.67 -7.82
N LEU A 25 -19.28 -13.63 -7.02
CA LEU A 25 -17.95 -13.00 -6.99
C LEU A 25 -16.92 -13.89 -6.29
N SER A 26 -17.32 -14.71 -5.31
CA SER A 26 -16.45 -15.72 -4.69
C SER A 26 -15.94 -16.77 -5.71
N ARG A 27 -16.69 -17.01 -6.79
CA ARG A 27 -16.25 -17.90 -7.89
C ARG A 27 -15.12 -17.30 -8.74
N LEU A 28 -14.87 -15.99 -8.64
CA LEU A 28 -13.75 -15.30 -9.30
C LEU A 28 -12.47 -15.32 -8.46
N GLU A 29 -12.44 -16.16 -7.42
CA GLU A 29 -11.27 -16.42 -6.57
C GLU A 29 -10.69 -17.83 -6.82
N THR A 30 -11.27 -18.59 -7.74
CA THR A 30 -10.79 -19.92 -8.11
C THR A 30 -9.66 -19.84 -9.14
N PRO A 31 -8.74 -20.83 -9.20
CA PRO A 31 -7.71 -20.89 -10.25
C PRO A 31 -8.30 -20.93 -11.67
N GLU A 32 -9.53 -21.44 -11.82
CA GLU A 32 -10.28 -21.44 -13.08
C GLU A 32 -10.62 -20.02 -13.57
N ALA A 33 -10.76 -19.06 -12.64
CA ALA A 33 -11.05 -17.67 -12.99
C ALA A 33 -9.94 -17.08 -13.85
N LYS A 34 -8.66 -17.39 -13.58
CA LYS A 34 -7.55 -16.88 -14.39
C LYS A 34 -7.67 -17.31 -15.85
N LEU A 35 -7.88 -18.60 -16.09
CA LEU A 35 -8.05 -19.14 -17.45
C LEU A 35 -9.28 -18.55 -18.15
N PHE A 36 -10.37 -18.34 -17.42
CA PHE A 36 -11.57 -17.70 -17.97
C PHE A 36 -11.30 -16.25 -18.41
N PHE A 37 -10.62 -15.46 -17.58
CA PHE A 37 -10.23 -14.10 -17.92
C PHE A 37 -9.27 -14.07 -19.11
N GLU A 38 -8.24 -14.92 -19.11
CA GLU A 38 -7.27 -15.02 -20.21
C GLU A 38 -7.92 -15.45 -21.53
N SER A 39 -8.98 -16.26 -21.49
CA SER A 39 -9.69 -16.72 -22.70
C SER A 39 -10.71 -15.70 -23.22
N ASN A 40 -11.23 -14.82 -22.37
CA ASN A 40 -12.34 -13.90 -22.68
C ASN A 40 -12.01 -12.42 -22.41
N TYR A 41 -10.73 -12.06 -22.31
CA TYR A 41 -10.25 -10.76 -21.86
C TYR A 41 -10.90 -9.57 -22.59
N SER A 42 -11.01 -9.65 -23.91
CA SER A 42 -11.59 -8.58 -24.73
C SER A 42 -13.06 -8.35 -24.41
N HIS A 43 -13.84 -9.43 -24.29
CA HIS A 43 -15.27 -9.34 -24.00
C HIS A 43 -15.50 -8.84 -22.59
N ILE A 44 -14.77 -9.38 -21.61
CA ILE A 44 -14.86 -8.94 -20.21
C ILE A 44 -14.57 -7.44 -20.11
N TYR A 45 -13.51 -6.95 -20.75
CA TYR A 45 -13.15 -5.55 -20.71
C TYR A 45 -14.17 -4.65 -21.40
N CYS A 46 -14.70 -5.04 -22.56
CA CYS A 46 -15.76 -4.29 -23.23
C CYS A 46 -16.98 -4.12 -22.33
N VAL A 47 -17.50 -5.21 -21.74
CA VAL A 47 -18.69 -5.11 -20.88
C VAL A 47 -18.37 -4.32 -19.61
N PHE A 48 -17.20 -4.52 -18.99
CA PHE A 48 -16.75 -3.71 -17.87
C PHE A 48 -16.73 -2.21 -18.20
N HIS A 49 -16.18 -1.84 -19.36
CA HIS A 49 -16.07 -0.45 -19.79
C HIS A 49 -17.45 0.19 -20.04
N ASP A 50 -18.37 -0.55 -20.67
CA ASP A 50 -19.74 -0.09 -20.93
C ASP A 50 -20.49 0.16 -19.60
N VAL A 51 -20.35 -0.76 -18.64
CA VAL A 51 -20.93 -0.63 -17.31
C VAL A 51 -20.31 0.55 -16.55
N PHE A 52 -18.98 0.70 -16.57
CA PHE A 52 -18.30 1.84 -15.94
C PHE A 52 -18.77 3.18 -16.53
N SER A 53 -18.87 3.28 -17.86
CA SER A 53 -19.30 4.50 -18.55
C SER A 53 -20.75 4.88 -18.22
N THR A 54 -21.62 3.87 -18.14
CA THR A 54 -23.03 4.05 -17.73
C THR A 54 -23.10 4.53 -16.28
N LEU A 55 -22.36 3.87 -15.38
CA LEU A 55 -22.32 4.22 -13.97
C LEU A 55 -21.73 5.61 -13.72
N GLU A 56 -20.68 6.01 -14.44
CA GLU A 56 -20.14 7.37 -14.36
C GLU A 56 -21.23 8.41 -14.67
N SER A 57 -22.01 8.16 -15.72
CA SER A 57 -23.08 9.07 -16.14
C SER A 57 -24.19 9.18 -15.09
N THR A 58 -24.54 8.07 -14.43
CA THR A 58 -25.57 8.07 -13.38
C THR A 58 -25.09 8.70 -12.08
N LEU A 59 -23.83 8.46 -11.69
CA LEU A 59 -23.22 9.05 -10.49
C LEU A 59 -23.15 10.58 -10.56
N LYS A 60 -22.94 11.15 -11.76
CA LYS A 60 -22.98 12.61 -11.97
C LYS A 60 -24.37 13.22 -11.74
N GLN A 61 -25.43 12.44 -11.96
CA GLN A 61 -26.81 12.92 -11.82
C GLN A 61 -27.35 12.73 -10.40
N ARG A 62 -27.25 11.52 -9.83
CA ARG A 62 -27.71 11.19 -8.48
C ARG A 62 -26.91 10.05 -7.87
N VAL A 63 -26.64 10.18 -6.56
CA VAL A 63 -25.93 9.16 -5.79
C VAL A 63 -26.86 8.54 -4.75
N HIS A 64 -27.33 7.32 -4.99
CA HIS A 64 -28.04 6.50 -4.00
C HIS A 64 -27.23 5.25 -3.62
N LYS A 65 -27.78 4.46 -2.68
CA LYS A 65 -27.15 3.23 -2.18
C LYS A 65 -26.82 2.25 -3.33
N THR A 66 -27.72 2.09 -4.29
CA THR A 66 -27.54 1.19 -5.44
C THR A 66 -26.34 1.56 -6.30
N GLN A 67 -26.14 2.85 -6.63
CA GLN A 67 -24.98 3.27 -7.44
C GLN A 67 -23.67 3.09 -6.67
N LYS A 68 -23.68 3.22 -5.34
CA LYS A 68 -22.51 2.94 -4.50
C LYS A 68 -22.15 1.44 -4.54
N GLU A 69 -23.15 0.56 -4.49
CA GLU A 69 -22.96 -0.90 -4.61
C GLU A 69 -22.48 -1.30 -6.01
N GLU A 70 -23.06 -0.70 -7.06
CA GLU A 70 -22.59 -0.88 -8.44
C GLU A 70 -21.15 -0.41 -8.62
N LEU A 71 -20.76 0.73 -8.01
CA LEU A 71 -19.38 1.19 -8.01
C LEU A 71 -18.45 0.21 -7.32
N ASP A 72 -18.86 -0.39 -6.19
CA ASP A 72 -18.09 -1.43 -5.52
C ASP A 72 -17.90 -2.67 -6.42
N ASN A 73 -18.96 -3.10 -7.13
CA ASN A 73 -18.87 -4.21 -8.09
C ASN A 73 -17.93 -3.90 -9.26
N VAL A 74 -18.05 -2.70 -9.84
CA VAL A 74 -17.20 -2.24 -10.96
C VAL A 74 -15.74 -2.20 -10.54
N LYS A 75 -15.43 -1.69 -9.34
CA LYS A 75 -14.06 -1.70 -8.80
C LYS A 75 -13.53 -3.11 -8.60
N TYR A 76 -14.36 -4.02 -8.10
CA TYR A 76 -13.97 -5.42 -7.91
C TYR A 76 -13.64 -6.10 -9.24
N ILE A 77 -14.46 -5.92 -10.27
CA ILE A 77 -14.18 -6.49 -11.60
C ILE A 77 -12.94 -5.84 -12.22
N PHE A 78 -12.77 -4.53 -12.07
CA PHE A 78 -11.58 -3.83 -12.54
C PHE A 78 -10.31 -4.39 -11.90
N GLU A 79 -10.33 -4.60 -10.58
CA GLU A 79 -9.26 -5.25 -9.86
C GLU A 79 -8.95 -6.65 -10.41
N LYS A 80 -9.97 -7.47 -10.69
CA LYS A 80 -9.77 -8.81 -11.25
C LYS A 80 -9.15 -8.75 -12.65
N ILE A 81 -9.54 -7.78 -13.47
CA ILE A 81 -8.88 -7.51 -14.76
C ILE A 81 -7.39 -7.24 -14.54
N LEU A 82 -7.05 -6.35 -13.59
CA LEU A 82 -5.66 -5.99 -13.31
C LEU A 82 -4.84 -7.16 -12.74
N VAL A 83 -5.43 -7.96 -11.85
CA VAL A 83 -4.76 -9.08 -11.17
C VAL A 83 -4.58 -10.30 -12.06
N LEU A 84 -5.58 -10.63 -12.89
CA LEU A 84 -5.64 -11.88 -13.65
C LEU A 84 -5.11 -11.75 -15.08
N LEU A 85 -4.91 -10.53 -15.59
CA LEU A 85 -4.40 -10.28 -16.96
C LEU A 85 -3.09 -9.46 -16.99
N PRO A 86 -2.10 -9.76 -16.13
CA PRO A 86 -0.90 -8.94 -16.06
C PRO A 86 -0.06 -8.98 -17.35
N GLU A 87 -0.07 -10.09 -18.11
CA GLU A 87 0.71 -10.22 -19.35
C GLU A 87 0.22 -9.26 -20.44
N LEU A 88 -1.11 -9.13 -20.60
CA LEU A 88 -1.69 -8.18 -21.56
C LEU A 88 -1.42 -6.74 -21.14
N LEU A 89 -1.60 -6.44 -19.85
CA LEU A 89 -1.41 -5.10 -19.30
C LEU A 89 0.06 -4.66 -19.37
N ALA A 90 1.01 -5.58 -19.16
CA ALA A 90 2.45 -5.32 -19.34
C ALA A 90 2.78 -4.94 -20.79
N GLN A 91 2.04 -5.49 -21.76
CA GLN A 91 2.09 -5.09 -23.18
C GLN A 91 1.28 -3.83 -23.49
N ARG A 92 0.84 -3.08 -22.47
CA ARG A 92 0.05 -1.85 -22.56
C ARG A 92 -1.31 -2.04 -23.23
N TRP A 93 -1.89 -3.23 -23.16
CA TRP A 93 -3.26 -3.46 -23.63
C TRP A 93 -4.25 -2.55 -22.87
N GLN A 94 -5.11 -1.84 -23.60
CA GLN A 94 -6.10 -0.89 -23.08
C GLN A 94 -5.55 0.22 -22.16
N TRP A 95 -4.25 0.50 -22.19
CA TRP A 95 -3.60 1.37 -21.21
C TRP A 95 -4.22 2.78 -21.13
N HIS A 96 -4.64 3.35 -22.27
CA HIS A 96 -5.27 4.67 -22.31
C HIS A 96 -6.60 4.69 -21.53
N SER A 97 -7.43 3.65 -21.64
CA SER A 97 -8.73 3.59 -20.98
C SER A 97 -8.54 3.30 -19.49
N VAL A 98 -7.65 2.36 -19.15
CA VAL A 98 -7.21 2.08 -17.77
C VAL A 98 -6.68 3.36 -17.09
N ARG A 99 -5.84 4.14 -17.79
CA ARG A 99 -5.32 5.43 -17.30
C ARG A 99 -6.46 6.40 -16.97
N ILE A 100 -7.45 6.54 -17.85
CA ILE A 100 -8.57 7.47 -17.65
C ILE A 100 -9.42 7.05 -16.45
N ILE A 101 -9.76 5.76 -16.35
CA ILE A 101 -10.53 5.22 -15.22
C ILE A 101 -9.80 5.52 -13.90
N ILE A 102 -8.50 5.25 -13.85
CA ILE A 102 -7.69 5.52 -12.64
C ILE A 102 -7.57 7.02 -12.36
N LYS A 103 -7.36 7.87 -13.37
CA LYS A 103 -7.37 9.34 -13.21
C LYS A 103 -8.70 9.82 -12.60
N LYS A 104 -9.84 9.31 -13.08
CA LYS A 104 -11.17 9.61 -12.52
C LYS A 104 -11.31 9.16 -11.07
N MET A 105 -10.75 8.01 -10.69
CA MET A 105 -10.77 7.52 -9.30
C MET A 105 -9.83 8.32 -8.37
N LEU A 106 -8.69 8.78 -8.87
CA LEU A 106 -7.70 9.56 -8.14
C LEU A 106 -8.06 11.04 -7.99
N HIS A 107 -9.10 11.51 -8.69
CA HIS A 107 -9.50 12.92 -8.73
C HIS A 107 -9.57 13.54 -7.31
N PRO A 108 -8.96 14.71 -7.06
CA PRO A 108 -8.84 15.28 -5.70
C PRO A 108 -10.16 15.49 -4.97
N LEU A 109 -11.23 15.80 -5.72
CA LEU A 109 -12.57 16.04 -5.19
C LEU A 109 -13.37 14.77 -4.84
N ASN A 110 -12.85 13.57 -5.14
CA ASN A 110 -13.48 12.33 -4.68
C ASN A 110 -13.32 12.15 -3.17
N SER A 111 -14.21 11.34 -2.58
CA SER A 111 -14.07 10.91 -1.18
C SER A 111 -12.72 10.25 -0.91
N THR A 112 -12.19 10.42 0.29
CA THR A 112 -10.90 9.85 0.69
C THR A 112 -10.89 8.32 0.54
N ARG A 113 -12.04 7.67 0.80
CA ARG A 113 -12.19 6.22 0.62
C ARG A 113 -12.04 5.80 -0.85
N LEU A 114 -12.65 6.54 -1.79
CA LEU A 114 -12.52 6.23 -3.22
C LEU A 114 -11.12 6.53 -3.73
N ARG A 115 -10.53 7.65 -3.32
CA ARG A 115 -9.16 8.00 -3.71
C ARG A 115 -8.13 7.01 -3.20
N ARG A 116 -8.23 6.55 -1.95
CA ARG A 116 -7.39 5.47 -1.39
C ARG A 116 -7.45 4.23 -2.28
N GLU A 117 -8.64 3.84 -2.71
CA GLU A 117 -8.84 2.70 -3.60
C GLU A 117 -8.26 2.95 -5.00
N GLY A 118 -8.36 4.18 -5.51
CA GLY A 118 -7.67 4.61 -6.73
C GLY A 118 -6.15 4.47 -6.63
N VAL A 119 -5.54 4.85 -5.50
CA VAL A 119 -4.09 4.66 -5.26
C VAL A 119 -3.75 3.18 -5.27
N ARG A 120 -4.56 2.35 -4.60
CA ARG A 120 -4.36 0.89 -4.55
C ARG A 120 -4.35 0.25 -5.93
N LEU A 121 -5.38 0.54 -6.73
CA LEU A 121 -5.53 0.02 -8.10
C LEU A 121 -4.46 0.56 -9.03
N PHE A 122 -4.07 1.84 -8.88
CA PHE A 122 -2.96 2.42 -9.62
C PHE A 122 -1.64 1.68 -9.34
N ILE A 123 -1.31 1.41 -8.07
CA ILE A 123 -0.07 0.69 -7.74
C ILE A 123 -0.10 -0.75 -8.28
N LEU A 124 -1.26 -1.39 -8.27
CA LEU A 124 -1.45 -2.73 -8.84
C LEU A 124 -1.20 -2.73 -10.37
N TRP A 125 -1.64 -1.70 -11.08
CA TRP A 125 -1.39 -1.55 -12.52
C TRP A 125 0.04 -1.08 -12.84
N TYR A 126 0.56 -0.10 -12.10
CA TYR A 126 1.85 0.53 -12.36
C TYR A 126 3.01 -0.44 -12.25
N GLN A 127 2.97 -1.34 -11.26
CA GLN A 127 3.99 -2.38 -11.11
C GLN A 127 4.01 -3.39 -12.27
N ILE A 128 2.87 -3.66 -12.89
CA ILE A 128 2.75 -4.57 -14.04
C ILE A 128 3.43 -3.96 -15.26
N LEU A 129 3.26 -2.65 -15.46
CA LEU A 129 3.94 -1.91 -16.55
C LEU A 129 5.45 -1.79 -16.31
N GLY A 130 5.87 -1.63 -15.05
CA GLY A 130 7.27 -1.49 -14.68
C GLY A 130 7.95 -0.32 -15.40
N GLU A 131 9.23 -0.50 -15.76
CA GLU A 131 10.00 0.51 -16.52
C GLU A 131 9.44 0.77 -17.92
N GLY A 132 8.56 -0.10 -18.41
CA GLY A 132 7.86 0.10 -19.67
C GLY A 132 6.66 1.04 -19.56
N ALA A 133 6.39 1.69 -18.42
CA ALA A 133 5.27 2.62 -18.31
C ALA A 133 5.52 3.92 -19.11
N PRO A 134 4.51 4.44 -19.84
CA PRO A 134 4.56 5.79 -20.41
C PRO A 134 4.85 6.89 -19.37
N SER A 135 5.51 7.97 -19.80
CA SER A 135 5.89 9.11 -18.94
C SER A 135 4.72 9.71 -18.17
N GLU A 136 3.53 9.75 -18.75
CA GLU A 136 2.33 10.24 -18.07
C GLU A 136 1.94 9.37 -16.87
N ILE A 137 2.14 8.06 -16.95
CA ILE A 137 1.87 7.14 -15.84
C ILE A 137 2.93 7.30 -14.77
N HIS A 138 4.20 7.52 -15.15
CA HIS A 138 5.23 7.91 -14.19
C HIS A 138 4.84 9.21 -13.47
N ASN A 139 4.31 10.21 -14.18
CA ASN A 139 3.83 11.45 -13.57
C ASN A 139 2.65 11.22 -12.63
N MET A 140 1.71 10.33 -12.98
CA MET A 140 0.63 9.93 -12.07
C MET A 140 1.17 9.35 -10.76
N PHE A 141 2.23 8.52 -10.82
CA PHE A 141 2.88 7.99 -9.62
C PHE A 141 3.42 9.12 -8.73
N LEU A 142 4.08 10.13 -9.32
CA LEU A 142 4.62 11.29 -8.57
C LEU A 142 3.51 12.12 -7.89
N GLN A 143 2.30 12.14 -8.44
CA GLN A 143 1.18 12.92 -7.93
C GLN A 143 0.35 12.21 -6.84
N LEU A 144 0.67 10.95 -6.49
CA LEU A 144 -0.13 10.16 -5.54
C LEU A 144 -0.16 10.74 -4.13
N VAL A 145 0.89 11.44 -3.70
CA VAL A 145 0.99 12.05 -2.37
C VAL A 145 0.85 13.58 -2.49
N PRO A 146 -0.34 14.15 -2.19
CA PRO A 146 -0.59 15.58 -2.34
C PRO A 146 0.31 16.40 -1.42
N GLY A 147 0.90 17.47 -1.95
CA GLY A 147 1.74 18.42 -1.21
C GLY A 147 3.15 17.94 -0.83
N LEU A 148 3.55 16.70 -1.15
CA LEU A 148 4.90 16.21 -0.81
C LEU A 148 5.97 16.56 -1.86
N LEU A 149 5.63 16.46 -3.15
CA LEU A 149 6.55 16.73 -4.25
C LEU A 149 6.25 18.09 -4.92
N PRO A 150 7.26 18.79 -5.45
CA PRO A 150 7.05 19.99 -6.27
C PRO A 150 6.15 19.65 -7.48
N GLY A 151 5.06 20.39 -7.65
CA GLY A 151 4.09 20.16 -8.72
C GLY A 151 3.05 19.06 -8.45
N SER A 152 3.07 18.41 -7.28
CA SER A 152 1.94 17.57 -6.87
C SER A 152 0.73 18.44 -6.50
N PRO A 153 -0.51 17.93 -6.62
CA PRO A 153 -1.70 18.68 -6.26
C PRO A 153 -1.60 19.19 -4.82
N PRO A 154 -2.01 20.44 -4.54
CA PRO A 154 -2.02 20.94 -3.17
C PRO A 154 -2.90 20.03 -2.30
N PRO A 155 -2.60 19.89 -1.00
CA PRO A 155 -3.52 19.22 -0.08
C PRO A 155 -4.81 20.05 -0.02
N VAL A 156 -5.82 19.63 -0.78
CA VAL A 156 -7.10 20.36 -0.87
C VAL A 156 -7.83 20.22 0.47
N CYS A 157 -7.82 21.26 1.29
CA CYS A 157 -8.73 21.38 2.42
C CYS A 157 -10.10 21.85 1.88
N PHE A 158 -11.15 21.06 2.10
CA PHE A 158 -12.52 21.30 1.64
C PHE A 158 -13.19 22.57 2.19
N VAL A 159 -12.47 23.38 2.98
CA VAL A 159 -13.01 24.58 3.64
C VAL A 159 -13.33 25.70 2.63
N HIS A 160 -12.79 25.68 1.40
CA HIS A 160 -12.94 26.81 0.45
C HIS A 160 -13.55 26.44 -0.92
N ALA A 161 -14.16 25.26 -1.07
CA ALA A 161 -14.78 24.84 -2.34
C ALA A 161 -16.13 25.53 -2.64
N GLY A 162 -16.28 26.80 -2.25
CA GLY A 162 -17.46 27.63 -2.52
C GLY A 162 -17.29 28.64 -3.66
N ARG A 163 -16.12 28.70 -4.32
CA ARG A 163 -15.92 29.58 -5.46
C ARG A 163 -15.16 28.87 -6.57
N GLY A 164 -15.82 28.74 -7.71
CA GLY A 164 -15.25 28.19 -8.93
C GLY A 164 -13.92 28.85 -9.22
N THR A 165 -12.88 28.04 -9.27
CA THR A 165 -11.59 28.44 -9.80
C THR A 165 -11.26 27.44 -10.89
N SER A 166 -11.01 28.00 -12.07
CA SER A 166 -10.65 27.32 -13.31
C SER A 166 -9.39 26.47 -13.13
N ASP A 167 -9.48 25.19 -13.47
CA ASP A 167 -8.39 24.23 -13.41
C ASP A 167 -7.46 24.38 -14.63
N PRO A 168 -6.13 24.55 -14.49
CA PRO A 168 -5.21 24.59 -15.60
C PRO A 168 -4.54 23.22 -15.79
N ALA A 169 -5.23 22.26 -16.40
CA ALA A 169 -4.62 21.02 -16.89
C ALA A 169 -5.51 20.32 -17.94
N GLN A 170 -5.58 20.88 -19.15
CA GLN A 170 -6.20 20.25 -20.31
C GLN A 170 -5.29 19.15 -20.87
N ASP A 171 -5.39 17.92 -20.34
CA ASP A 171 -4.82 16.72 -20.96
C ASP A 171 -5.79 16.18 -22.03
N SER A 172 -5.59 16.60 -23.28
CA SER A 172 -6.36 16.10 -24.44
C SER A 172 -5.96 14.67 -24.78
N THR A 173 -6.82 13.69 -24.52
CA THR A 173 -6.70 12.34 -25.11
C THR A 173 -8.00 11.97 -25.82
N PHE A 174 -7.84 11.63 -27.09
CA PHE A 174 -8.88 11.31 -28.06
C PHE A 174 -9.59 9.97 -27.78
N TYR A 175 -10.93 9.99 -27.77
CA TYR A 175 -11.78 8.82 -27.96
C TYR A 175 -12.97 9.18 -28.85
N THR A 176 -13.22 8.36 -29.88
CA THR A 176 -14.32 8.53 -30.82
C THR A 176 -15.64 8.06 -30.20
N SER A 177 -16.60 8.98 -30.01
CA SER A 177 -18.01 8.65 -29.85
C SER A 177 -18.76 9.10 -31.10
N VAL A 178 -19.60 8.22 -31.64
CA VAL A 178 -20.45 8.48 -32.82
C VAL A 178 -21.82 8.92 -32.34
N GLU A 179 -21.98 10.21 -32.02
CA GLU A 179 -23.30 10.86 -31.97
C GLU A 179 -23.22 12.24 -32.63
N SER A 180 -24.23 12.52 -33.44
CA SER A 180 -24.25 13.50 -34.52
C SER A 180 -24.20 14.97 -34.06
N ASP A 181 -23.54 15.79 -34.89
CA ASP A 181 -23.68 17.24 -35.07
C ASP A 181 -22.87 18.22 -34.18
N SER A 182 -21.73 17.77 -33.65
CA SER A 182 -20.60 18.67 -33.35
C SER A 182 -19.28 17.94 -33.65
N GLY A 183 -18.24 18.67 -34.10
CA GLY A 183 -16.99 18.10 -34.63
C GLY A 183 -16.33 17.02 -33.73
N PRO A 184 -15.50 16.12 -34.31
CA PRO A 184 -15.43 14.71 -33.89
C PRO A 184 -14.70 14.41 -32.57
N VAL A 185 -14.17 15.40 -31.86
CA VAL A 185 -13.40 15.15 -30.63
C VAL A 185 -13.48 16.36 -29.70
N VAL A 186 -14.30 16.26 -28.66
CA VAL A 186 -14.22 17.15 -27.49
C VAL A 186 -13.52 16.37 -26.38
N PRO A 187 -12.46 16.91 -25.74
CA PRO A 187 -11.88 16.29 -24.56
C PRO A 187 -12.95 16.10 -23.48
N GLY A 188 -13.22 14.85 -23.09
CA GLY A 188 -14.11 14.58 -21.97
C GLY A 188 -13.48 15.06 -20.67
N GLU A 189 -14.12 15.99 -19.98
CA GLU A 189 -13.63 16.51 -18.70
C GLU A 189 -13.52 15.38 -17.65
N ILE A 190 -12.34 15.24 -17.04
CA ILE A 190 -12.11 14.30 -15.94
C ILE A 190 -12.67 14.93 -14.66
N GLY A 191 -13.93 14.65 -14.35
CA GLY A 191 -14.58 15.06 -13.11
C GLY A 191 -14.51 14.01 -12.00
N PRO A 192 -14.89 14.37 -10.75
CA PRO A 192 -15.02 13.40 -9.66
C PRO A 192 -16.15 12.40 -9.93
N LEU A 193 -15.93 11.14 -9.56
CA LEU A 193 -16.93 10.07 -9.64
C LEU A 193 -17.86 10.08 -8.42
N LEU A 194 -17.29 10.30 -7.23
CA LEU A 194 -18.03 10.28 -5.98
C LEU A 194 -17.44 11.32 -5.03
N PRO A 195 -17.97 12.56 -5.04
CA PRO A 195 -17.52 13.61 -4.14
C PRO A 195 -17.68 13.24 -2.67
N ALA A 196 -16.82 13.78 -1.81
CA ALA A 196 -16.97 13.67 -0.36
C ALA A 196 -18.35 14.21 0.09
N GLN A 197 -19.07 13.44 0.90
CA GLN A 197 -20.38 13.81 1.44
C GLN A 197 -20.22 14.43 2.84
N GLY A 198 -21.11 15.36 3.20
CA GLY A 198 -21.10 16.00 4.52
C GLY A 198 -21.27 14.98 5.63
N GLY A 199 -20.22 14.76 6.43
CA GLY A 199 -20.17 13.76 7.51
C GLY A 199 -18.98 12.79 7.43
N GLU A 200 -18.19 12.80 6.34
CA GLU A 200 -16.94 12.01 6.30
C GLU A 200 -15.90 12.57 7.30
N VAL A 201 -15.27 11.67 8.08
CA VAL A 201 -14.17 12.00 9.00
C VAL A 201 -13.04 12.64 8.18
N GLN A 202 -12.75 13.90 8.45
CA GLN A 202 -11.64 14.59 7.79
C GLN A 202 -10.33 13.97 8.27
N THR A 203 -9.52 13.49 7.33
CA THR A 203 -8.17 13.04 7.63
C THR A 203 -7.33 14.25 8.03
N GLU A 204 -6.85 14.28 9.27
CA GLU A 204 -6.12 15.43 9.82
C GLU A 204 -4.94 15.87 8.95
N ASN A 205 -4.22 14.90 8.34
CA ASN A 205 -3.08 15.16 7.47
C ASN A 205 -3.15 14.29 6.20
N ILE A 206 -3.72 14.85 5.12
CA ILE A 206 -3.88 14.17 3.83
C ILE A 206 -2.53 13.70 3.28
N THR A 207 -1.49 14.53 3.34
CA THR A 207 -0.14 14.17 2.84
C THR A 207 0.41 12.92 3.53
N VAL A 208 0.29 12.86 4.86
CA VAL A 208 0.79 11.73 5.66
C VAL A 208 -0.01 10.46 5.33
N ALA A 209 -1.33 10.56 5.29
CA ALA A 209 -2.20 9.42 4.99
C ALA A 209 -1.95 8.83 3.59
N TYR A 210 -1.75 9.67 2.58
CA TYR A 210 -1.47 9.18 1.22
C TYR A 210 -0.05 8.62 1.09
N LEU A 211 0.91 9.13 1.86
CA LEU A 211 2.23 8.50 1.97
C LEU A 211 2.12 7.10 2.59
N GLU A 212 1.36 6.96 3.68
CA GLU A 212 1.07 5.65 4.29
C GLU A 212 0.41 4.70 3.29
N TYR A 213 -0.61 5.16 2.56
CA TYR A 213 -1.28 4.35 1.52
C TYR A 213 -0.31 3.92 0.42
N LEU A 214 0.51 4.83 -0.08
CA LEU A 214 1.51 4.51 -1.09
C LEU A 214 2.46 3.42 -0.60
N MET A 215 3.05 3.61 0.58
CA MET A 215 4.03 2.68 1.14
C MET A 215 3.43 1.31 1.50
N ASP A 216 2.19 1.29 1.99
CA ASP A 216 1.44 0.06 2.27
C ASP A 216 1.09 -0.70 0.97
N PHE A 217 0.56 0.00 -0.03
CA PHE A 217 0.16 -0.61 -1.29
C PHE A 217 1.34 -1.04 -2.16
N MET A 218 2.49 -0.39 -2.06
CA MET A 218 3.71 -0.84 -2.71
C MET A 218 4.12 -2.25 -2.28
N VAL A 219 3.72 -2.70 -1.10
CA VAL A 219 3.99 -4.06 -0.60
C VAL A 219 2.78 -4.96 -0.80
N THR A 220 1.63 -4.55 -0.26
CA THR A 220 0.45 -5.42 -0.18
C THR A 220 -0.14 -5.77 -1.54
N GLN A 221 0.06 -4.94 -2.56
CA GLN A 221 -0.47 -5.21 -3.91
C GLN A 221 0.46 -6.09 -4.75
N VAL A 222 1.75 -6.22 -4.40
CA VAL A 222 2.73 -6.92 -5.25
C VAL A 222 2.41 -8.40 -5.41
N VAL A 223 2.16 -9.08 -4.30
CA VAL A 223 1.91 -10.52 -4.30
C VAL A 223 0.52 -10.90 -4.83
N ARG A 224 -0.32 -9.89 -5.11
CA ARG A 224 -1.70 -10.11 -5.57
C ARG A 224 -1.78 -10.39 -7.06
N VAL A 225 -0.81 -9.90 -7.83
CA VAL A 225 -0.77 -10.06 -9.28
C VAL A 225 -0.49 -11.52 -9.64
N GLN A 226 -1.35 -12.14 -10.44
CA GLN A 226 -1.21 -13.55 -10.81
C GLN A 226 -0.46 -13.69 -12.13
N TRP A 227 0.86 -13.70 -12.07
CA TRP A 227 1.71 -13.99 -13.24
C TRP A 227 1.59 -15.45 -13.69
N ARG A 228 1.68 -15.71 -14.99
CA ARG A 228 1.66 -17.07 -15.56
C ARG A 228 2.92 -17.85 -15.20
N ASP A 229 4.07 -17.22 -15.38
CA ASP A 229 5.38 -17.82 -15.16
C ASP A 229 6.16 -17.06 -14.10
N LYS A 230 7.08 -17.75 -13.41
CA LYS A 230 8.08 -17.17 -12.50
C LYS A 230 7.47 -16.17 -11.49
N GLN A 231 6.38 -16.57 -10.84
CA GLN A 231 5.57 -15.69 -10.01
C GLN A 231 6.39 -14.95 -8.92
N GLU A 232 7.23 -15.67 -8.17
CA GLU A 232 8.09 -15.07 -7.14
C GLU A 232 9.11 -14.07 -7.70
N ALA A 233 9.77 -14.41 -8.82
CA ALA A 233 10.73 -13.51 -9.47
C ALA A 233 10.04 -12.25 -10.01
N ASN A 234 8.82 -12.38 -10.55
CA ASN A 234 8.02 -11.25 -11.00
C ASN A 234 7.55 -10.39 -9.84
N HIS A 235 7.12 -10.97 -8.71
CA HIS A 235 6.80 -10.22 -7.50
C HIS A 235 8.02 -9.41 -7.01
N ARG A 236 9.20 -10.06 -6.93
CA ARG A 236 10.45 -9.40 -6.57
C ARG A 236 10.77 -8.23 -7.51
N ARG A 237 10.70 -8.45 -8.83
CA ARG A 237 10.93 -7.40 -9.84
C ARG A 237 9.94 -6.23 -9.70
N CYS A 238 8.67 -6.53 -9.48
CA CYS A 238 7.62 -5.52 -9.32
C CYS A 238 7.86 -4.65 -8.08
N PHE A 239 8.19 -5.27 -6.95
CA PHE A 239 8.51 -4.52 -5.73
C PHE A 239 9.80 -3.71 -5.91
N GLU A 240 10.86 -4.29 -6.47
CA GLU A 240 12.11 -3.59 -6.73
C GLU A 240 11.88 -2.34 -7.59
N PHE A 241 11.11 -2.45 -8.67
CA PHE A 241 10.72 -1.31 -9.50
C PHE A 241 10.02 -0.20 -8.71
N LEU A 242 8.97 -0.56 -7.94
CA LEU A 242 8.23 0.41 -7.14
C LEU A 242 9.14 1.08 -6.10
N PHE A 243 9.98 0.29 -5.44
CA PHE A 243 10.90 0.74 -4.41
C PHE A 243 11.97 1.68 -4.99
N GLU A 244 12.54 1.38 -6.16
CA GLU A 244 13.48 2.28 -6.83
C GLU A 244 12.83 3.60 -7.24
N LYS A 245 11.60 3.59 -7.76
CA LYS A 245 10.87 4.83 -8.07
C LYS A 245 10.60 5.64 -6.80
N PHE A 246 10.20 4.98 -5.70
CA PHE A 246 10.01 5.64 -4.42
C PHE A 246 11.31 6.25 -3.87
N LYS A 247 12.40 5.48 -3.84
CA LYS A 247 13.73 5.94 -3.41
C LYS A 247 14.18 7.16 -4.22
N ARG A 248 14.00 7.12 -5.54
CA ARG A 248 14.46 8.18 -6.42
C ARG A 248 13.66 9.48 -6.28
N HIS A 249 12.34 9.38 -6.10
CA HIS A 249 11.46 10.54 -6.24
C HIS A 249 10.85 11.01 -4.92
N TYR A 250 10.54 10.12 -3.99
CA TYR A 250 9.91 10.49 -2.71
C TYR A 250 10.94 10.68 -1.60
N LEU A 251 11.94 9.81 -1.52
CA LEU A 251 12.89 9.81 -0.41
C LEU A 251 13.65 11.13 -0.23
N PRO A 252 14.13 11.83 -1.29
CA PRO A 252 14.84 13.11 -1.12
C PRO A 252 13.95 14.21 -0.52
N HIS A 253 12.63 14.10 -0.66
CA HIS A 253 11.67 15.06 -0.12
C HIS A 253 11.22 14.68 1.29
N ILE A 254 11.20 13.39 1.62
CA ILE A 254 10.95 12.91 2.99
C ILE A 254 12.17 13.20 3.89
N PHE A 255 13.38 12.94 3.37
CA PHE A 255 14.66 13.16 4.05
C PHE A 255 15.56 14.10 3.24
N PRO A 256 15.37 15.43 3.32
CA PRO A 256 16.23 16.38 2.60
C PRO A 256 17.70 16.33 3.03
N ASP A 257 17.95 16.02 4.31
CA ASP A 257 19.28 15.91 4.91
C ASP A 257 19.80 14.46 4.89
N PHE A 258 19.42 13.66 3.88
CA PHE A 258 19.83 12.26 3.74
C PHE A 258 21.33 12.18 3.42
N CYS A 259 22.09 11.45 4.22
CA CYS A 259 23.52 11.30 4.02
C CYS A 259 23.82 10.08 3.15
N HIS A 260 24.18 10.31 1.87
CA HIS A 260 24.53 9.23 0.93
C HIS A 260 25.94 8.66 1.13
N THR A 261 26.76 9.27 1.98
CA THR A 261 28.13 8.81 2.25
C THR A 261 28.23 7.94 3.50
N ASN A 262 27.17 7.87 4.31
CA ASN A 262 27.12 6.97 5.46
C ASN A 262 26.97 5.54 4.99
N SER A 263 28.03 4.76 5.14
CA SER A 263 28.02 3.33 4.83
C SER A 263 28.47 2.53 6.05
N ILE A 264 27.75 1.46 6.39
CA ILE A 264 28.20 0.54 7.45
C ILE A 264 29.45 -0.23 7.02
N TYR A 265 29.65 -0.37 5.71
CA TYR A 265 30.81 -1.05 5.12
C TYR A 265 32.02 -0.13 4.98
N LYS A 266 31.81 1.19 5.02
CA LYS A 266 32.85 2.21 5.02
C LYS A 266 32.44 3.35 5.95
N PRO A 267 32.58 3.17 7.28
CA PRO A 267 32.08 4.13 8.26
C PRO A 267 32.79 5.47 8.11
N ASN A 268 32.02 6.56 8.16
CA ASN A 268 32.61 7.89 8.26
C ASN A 268 33.17 8.09 9.68
N LEU A 269 34.48 8.29 9.78
CA LEU A 269 35.21 8.49 11.05
C LEU A 269 35.30 9.97 11.45
N GLU A 270 34.77 10.89 10.63
CA GLU A 270 34.72 12.31 10.96
C GLU A 270 33.78 12.57 12.14
N LEU A 271 34.16 13.54 12.98
CA LEU A 271 33.35 13.94 14.13
C LEU A 271 32.02 14.55 13.65
N PRO A 272 30.86 14.12 14.20
CA PRO A 272 29.58 14.72 13.86
C PRO A 272 29.58 16.22 14.19
N SER A 273 29.20 17.05 13.21
CA SER A 273 29.04 18.48 13.45
C SER A 273 27.90 18.74 14.43
N LEU A 274 28.08 19.73 15.32
CA LEU A 274 27.03 20.17 16.24
C LEU A 274 25.77 20.56 15.44
N ARG A 275 24.60 20.06 15.83
CA ARG A 275 23.33 20.41 15.16
C ARG A 275 23.16 21.93 15.24
N LYS A 276 22.99 22.58 14.08
CA LYS A 276 22.63 24.00 14.07
C LYS A 276 21.26 24.14 14.72
N ASP A 277 21.20 24.91 15.79
CA ASP A 277 19.96 25.21 16.51
C ASP A 277 19.05 25.97 15.53
N ARG A 278 18.06 25.31 14.93
CA ARG A 278 17.08 25.91 14.00
C ARG A 278 16.07 26.80 14.76
N LYS A 279 16.55 27.62 15.70
CA LYS A 279 15.73 28.66 16.33
C LYS A 279 15.60 29.82 15.35
N MET A 280 14.36 30.29 15.16
CA MET A 280 13.91 31.36 14.25
C MET A 280 13.71 30.95 12.78
N GLN A 281 12.62 30.22 12.52
CA GLN A 281 11.85 30.43 11.29
C GLN A 281 10.36 30.40 11.65
N ASN A 282 9.69 31.53 11.41
CA ASN A 282 8.34 31.95 11.84
C ASN A 282 7.27 30.86 12.03
N ASP A 283 6.35 31.13 12.98
CA ASP A 283 5.21 30.30 13.43
C ASP A 283 4.28 29.76 12.33
N SER A 284 4.29 30.30 11.11
CA SER A 284 3.57 29.75 9.95
C SER A 284 4.17 28.43 9.42
N THR A 285 5.38 28.07 9.87
CA THR A 285 6.14 26.88 9.43
C THR A 285 5.88 25.65 10.32
N THR A 286 5.15 25.81 11.42
CA THR A 286 4.97 24.74 12.44
C THR A 286 4.19 23.54 11.90
N MET A 287 3.12 23.78 11.14
CA MET A 287 2.32 22.69 10.54
C MET A 287 3.10 21.94 9.46
N ALA A 288 3.77 22.64 8.55
CA ALA A 288 4.60 22.02 7.51
C ALA A 288 5.77 21.23 8.12
N SER A 289 6.40 21.76 9.17
CA SER A 289 7.44 21.07 9.94
C SER A 289 6.92 19.82 10.64
N THR A 290 5.71 19.89 11.20
CA THR A 290 5.04 18.75 11.86
C THR A 290 4.67 17.66 10.84
N VAL A 291 4.09 18.04 9.70
CA VAL A 291 3.78 17.11 8.60
C VAL A 291 5.06 16.46 8.07
N ALA A 292 6.14 17.23 7.88
CA ALA A 292 7.43 16.69 7.47
C ALA A 292 8.00 15.68 8.50
N ALA A 293 7.88 15.98 9.80
CA ALA A 293 8.28 15.05 10.85
C ALA A 293 7.41 13.78 10.88
N GLN A 294 6.10 13.89 10.64
CA GLN A 294 5.19 12.75 10.54
C GLN A 294 5.48 11.91 9.30
N CYS A 295 5.72 12.51 8.12
CA CYS A 295 6.11 11.78 6.91
C CYS A 295 7.41 10.99 7.11
N ARG A 296 8.42 11.59 7.76
CA ARG A 296 9.64 10.86 8.15
C ARG A 296 9.34 9.73 9.12
N SER A 297 8.49 9.98 10.11
CA SER A 297 8.07 8.97 11.09
C SER A 297 7.42 7.76 10.42
N VAL A 298 6.49 7.98 9.49
CA VAL A 298 5.86 6.94 8.67
C VAL A 298 6.88 6.12 7.90
N ALA A 299 7.81 6.79 7.20
CA ALA A 299 8.83 6.11 6.42
C ALA A 299 9.75 5.24 7.29
N VAL A 300 10.17 5.75 8.45
CA VAL A 300 10.97 4.98 9.42
C VAL A 300 10.18 3.78 9.95
N GLN A 301 8.93 3.98 10.38
CA GLN A 301 8.09 2.91 10.92
C GLN A 301 7.85 1.80 9.89
N TRP A 302 7.69 2.16 8.62
CA TRP A 302 7.60 1.19 7.54
C TRP A 302 8.90 0.37 7.39
N VAL A 303 10.08 0.99 7.47
CA VAL A 303 11.35 0.21 7.44
C VAL A 303 11.46 -0.69 8.67
N VAL A 304 11.06 -0.21 9.85
CA VAL A 304 11.03 -1.02 11.07
C VAL A 304 10.11 -2.24 10.94
N SER A 305 8.90 -2.07 10.37
CA SER A 305 7.92 -3.16 10.28
C SER A 305 8.37 -4.34 9.41
N TYR A 306 9.23 -4.09 8.41
CA TYR A 306 9.77 -5.15 7.54
C TYR A 306 11.14 -5.67 7.98
N THR A 307 11.84 -4.96 8.87
CA THR A 307 13.13 -5.38 9.43
C THR A 307 13.01 -6.19 10.71
N GLN A 308 11.95 -5.97 11.49
CA GLN A 308 11.60 -6.82 12.63
C GLN A 308 10.83 -8.07 12.17
N PRO A 309 10.94 -9.22 12.88
CA PRO A 309 10.05 -10.36 12.67
C PRO A 309 8.60 -9.88 12.77
N ALA A 310 7.76 -10.35 11.85
CA ALA A 310 6.34 -10.06 11.88
C ALA A 310 5.83 -10.44 13.28
N ARG A 311 5.50 -9.44 14.11
CA ARG A 311 4.87 -9.68 15.40
C ARG A 311 3.56 -10.40 15.09
N VAL A 312 3.53 -11.71 15.28
CA VAL A 312 2.25 -12.41 15.44
C VAL A 312 1.60 -11.67 16.60
N ARG A 313 0.53 -10.92 16.34
CA ARG A 313 -0.27 -10.24 17.38
C ARG A 313 -0.90 -11.31 18.25
N LYS A 314 -0.11 -11.89 19.15
CA LYS A 314 -0.51 -12.86 20.17
C LYS A 314 -0.51 -12.17 21.51
N GLU A 315 -1.22 -11.06 21.63
CA GLU A 315 -1.43 -10.36 22.90
C GLU A 315 -2.67 -9.49 22.73
N ASP A 316 -3.81 -10.06 23.12
CA ASP A 316 -5.05 -9.36 23.56
C ASP A 316 -6.21 -10.34 23.90
N VAL A 317 -6.01 -11.66 23.92
CA VAL A 317 -7.07 -12.64 24.29
C VAL A 317 -6.84 -13.34 25.64
N SER A 318 -5.73 -13.13 26.33
CA SER A 318 -5.44 -13.81 27.61
C SER A 318 -5.57 -12.95 28.88
N SER A 319 -6.02 -11.70 28.77
CA SER A 319 -6.14 -10.78 29.92
C SER A 319 -7.59 -10.48 30.35
N ALA A 320 -8.59 -11.01 29.64
CA ALA A 320 -10.01 -10.74 29.92
C ALA A 320 -10.70 -11.81 30.79
N ASN A 321 -10.10 -13.00 30.99
CA ASN A 321 -10.78 -14.14 31.61
C ASN A 321 -10.50 -14.37 33.12
N ARG A 322 -10.16 -13.34 33.90
CA ARG A 322 -10.00 -13.47 35.38
C ARG A 322 -10.72 -12.42 36.22
N LYS A 323 -11.77 -11.77 35.70
CA LYS A 323 -12.56 -10.80 36.48
C LYS A 323 -14.07 -11.00 36.42
N GLN A 324 -14.51 -12.26 36.38
CA GLN A 324 -15.94 -12.56 36.40
C GLN A 324 -16.23 -13.83 37.21
N GLU A 325 -15.78 -13.84 38.47
CA GLU A 325 -16.21 -14.81 39.48
C GLU A 325 -15.86 -14.25 40.87
N ALA A 326 -16.61 -13.24 41.32
CA ALA A 326 -16.78 -12.83 42.72
C ALA A 326 -17.70 -11.60 42.78
N ALA A 327 -19.00 -11.81 42.59
CA ALA A 327 -20.00 -10.77 42.84
C ALA A 327 -21.27 -11.41 43.42
N GLU A 328 -21.15 -12.08 44.57
CA GLU A 328 -22.27 -12.40 45.46
C GLU A 328 -21.79 -12.30 46.92
N ALA A 329 -22.13 -11.20 47.59
CA ALA A 329 -22.55 -11.12 49.01
C ALA A 329 -22.41 -9.68 49.57
N GLY A 330 -23.56 -9.04 49.85
CA GLY A 330 -23.85 -8.42 51.16
C GLY A 330 -23.21 -7.09 51.58
N ASP A 331 -23.94 -6.00 51.34
CA ASP A 331 -24.37 -4.93 52.29
C ASP A 331 -23.50 -4.53 53.52
N ARG A 332 -23.08 -3.25 53.61
CA ARG A 332 -23.45 -2.26 54.68
C ARG A 332 -22.52 -1.01 54.79
N GLN A 333 -23.16 0.16 54.75
CA GLN A 333 -22.99 1.43 55.51
C GLN A 333 -21.63 2.14 55.79
N GLN A 334 -21.62 3.42 55.36
CA GLN A 334 -21.12 4.68 56.00
C GLN A 334 -19.65 4.88 56.42
N SER A 335 -18.96 5.86 55.78
CA SER A 335 -18.50 7.14 56.37
C SER A 335 -17.52 7.91 55.45
N ASN A 336 -17.68 9.24 55.37
CA ASN A 336 -16.87 10.24 54.64
C ASN A 336 -15.56 10.60 55.41
N PRO A 337 -14.69 11.53 54.96
CA PRO A 337 -14.19 11.87 53.61
C PRO A 337 -12.63 12.04 53.60
N HIS A 338 -11.90 11.87 52.49
CA HIS A 338 -10.59 12.56 52.29
C HIS A 338 -10.09 12.54 50.83
N GLU A 339 -9.84 13.75 50.32
CA GLU A 339 -8.81 14.20 49.36
C GLU A 339 -8.46 13.40 48.10
N LEU A 340 -8.73 14.01 46.95
CA LEU A 340 -7.95 13.87 45.71
C LEU A 340 -8.15 15.11 44.83
N HIS A 341 -7.07 15.66 44.28
CA HIS A 341 -6.90 15.93 42.84
C HIS A 341 -5.44 16.32 42.56
N SER A 342 -4.63 15.32 42.21
CA SER A 342 -3.37 15.49 41.49
C SER A 342 -3.54 14.85 40.10
N SER A 343 -3.27 15.64 39.08
CA SER A 343 -3.53 15.34 37.68
C SER A 343 -2.45 14.42 37.09
N GLY A 344 -2.84 13.24 36.63
CA GLY A 344 -2.06 12.33 35.78
C GLY A 344 -2.45 12.43 34.30
N PRO A 345 -1.56 12.04 33.36
CA PRO A 345 -1.64 12.40 31.95
C PRO A 345 -2.55 11.48 31.13
N SER A 346 -3.25 12.09 30.17
CA SER A 346 -4.14 11.47 29.20
C SER A 346 -3.37 10.72 28.09
N LEU A 347 -3.67 9.43 27.96
CA LEU A 347 -3.18 8.55 26.91
C LEU A 347 -4.09 8.73 25.68
N SER A 348 -3.50 9.16 24.56
CA SER A 348 -4.18 9.32 23.27
C SER A 348 -4.37 7.97 22.56
N SER A 349 -5.57 7.82 22.02
CA SER A 349 -6.11 6.67 21.29
C SER A 349 -5.33 6.39 20.00
N VAL A 350 -4.80 5.18 19.87
CA VAL A 350 -4.30 4.65 18.60
C VAL A 350 -5.49 4.12 17.79
N THR A 351 -5.63 4.65 16.59
CA THR A 351 -6.64 4.32 15.58
C THR A 351 -6.49 2.89 15.07
N ALA A 352 -7.47 2.04 15.36
CA ALA A 352 -7.69 0.79 14.64
C ALA A 352 -8.33 1.10 13.28
N SER A 353 -7.62 0.84 12.19
CA SER A 353 -8.19 0.89 10.83
C SER A 353 -7.50 -0.13 9.92
N SER A 354 -7.66 -1.38 10.29
CA SER A 354 -7.47 -2.53 9.40
C SER A 354 -8.53 -3.59 9.76
N ALA A 355 -9.80 -3.19 9.65
CA ALA A 355 -10.91 -4.13 9.65
C ALA A 355 -11.25 -4.43 8.18
N ALA A 356 -10.85 -5.61 7.72
CA ALA A 356 -11.42 -6.21 6.54
C ALA A 356 -12.95 -6.31 6.77
N LEU A 357 -13.72 -5.64 5.92
CA LEU A 357 -15.17 -5.76 5.97
C LEU A 357 -15.56 -7.11 5.38
N SER A 358 -15.95 -8.05 6.24
CA SER A 358 -16.91 -9.11 5.93
C SER A 358 -17.55 -9.64 7.21
N ILE A 359 -18.85 -9.39 7.40
CA ILE A 359 -19.71 -10.12 8.34
C ILE A 359 -20.74 -10.88 7.51
N GLY A 360 -20.92 -12.17 7.83
CA GLY A 360 -22.05 -12.97 7.37
C GLY A 360 -21.84 -14.49 7.42
N THR A 361 -21.76 -15.05 8.65
CA THR A 361 -22.06 -16.45 9.03
C THR A 361 -21.52 -17.58 8.15
N LEU A 362 -20.27 -17.99 8.37
CA LEU A 362 -19.77 -19.30 7.93
C LEU A 362 -18.93 -19.94 9.04
N SER A 363 -19.01 -21.28 9.10
CA SER A 363 -18.49 -22.16 10.15
C SER A 363 -17.04 -21.82 10.57
N GLU A 364 -16.73 -21.95 11.86
CA GLU A 364 -15.40 -21.71 12.47
C GLU A 364 -14.23 -22.33 11.68
N ARG A 365 -14.49 -23.39 10.89
CA ARG A 365 -13.52 -24.11 10.05
C ARG A 365 -13.07 -23.35 8.79
N GLU A 366 -13.91 -22.49 8.19
CA GLU A 366 -13.52 -21.68 7.01
C GLU A 366 -12.76 -20.42 7.41
N SER A 367 -13.05 -19.87 8.60
CA SER A 367 -12.33 -18.76 9.22
C SER A 367 -10.85 -19.08 9.38
N ASP A 368 -10.52 -20.29 9.87
CA ASP A 368 -9.15 -20.73 10.07
C ASP A 368 -8.38 -20.85 8.75
N VAL A 369 -9.00 -21.35 7.68
CA VAL A 369 -8.36 -21.48 6.36
C VAL A 369 -8.10 -20.10 5.73
N GLN A 370 -9.04 -19.15 5.89
CA GLN A 370 -8.85 -17.77 5.41
C GLN A 370 -7.76 -17.04 6.21
N LEU A 371 -7.70 -17.24 7.54
CA LEU A 371 -6.64 -16.69 8.38
C LEU A 371 -5.27 -17.25 7.99
N LEU A 372 -5.15 -18.56 7.80
CA LEU A 372 -3.90 -19.19 7.35
C LEU A 372 -3.45 -18.68 5.98
N THR A 373 -4.38 -18.44 5.07
CA THR A 373 -4.10 -17.89 3.74
C THR A 373 -3.65 -16.43 3.82
N ALA A 374 -4.29 -15.62 4.67
CA ALA A 374 -3.90 -14.24 4.91
C ALA A 374 -2.52 -14.13 5.59
N GLU A 375 -2.23 -15.03 6.54
CA GLU A 375 -0.91 -15.13 7.18
C GLU A 375 0.17 -15.55 6.17
N ALA A 376 -0.12 -16.52 5.30
CA ALA A 376 0.81 -16.94 4.24
C ALA A 376 1.10 -15.80 3.25
N CYS A 377 0.06 -15.07 2.84
CA CYS A 377 0.20 -13.87 1.99
C CYS A 377 1.05 -12.79 2.66
N THR A 378 0.82 -12.52 3.95
CA THR A 378 1.61 -11.55 4.73
C THR A 378 3.08 -11.99 4.85
N LYS A 379 3.34 -13.28 5.07
CA LYS A 379 4.72 -13.82 5.09
C LYS A 379 5.41 -13.63 3.74
N GLN A 380 4.71 -13.90 2.63
CA GLN A 380 5.25 -13.70 1.29
C GLN A 380 5.56 -12.22 1.01
N GLN A 381 4.68 -11.30 1.41
CA GLN A 381 4.90 -9.86 1.32
C GLN A 381 6.17 -9.43 2.05
N VAL A 382 6.30 -9.85 3.33
CA VAL A 382 7.47 -9.54 4.15
C VAL A 382 8.75 -10.11 3.53
N GLN A 383 8.70 -11.33 2.98
CA GLN A 383 9.85 -11.95 2.34
C GLN A 383 10.31 -11.16 1.10
N VAL A 384 9.38 -10.79 0.21
CA VAL A 384 9.71 -10.00 -1.00
C VAL A 384 10.37 -8.67 -0.64
N VAL A 385 9.88 -8.00 0.40
CA VAL A 385 10.48 -6.74 0.87
C VAL A 385 11.88 -6.96 1.41
N ARG A 386 12.06 -7.96 2.27
CA ARG A 386 13.37 -8.30 2.87
C ARG A 386 14.40 -8.72 1.84
N ASP A 387 14.00 -9.52 0.86
CA ASP A 387 14.86 -9.94 -0.24
C ASP A 387 15.45 -8.73 -0.97
N ILE A 388 14.66 -7.69 -1.21
CA ILE A 388 15.15 -6.46 -1.84
C ILE A 388 15.93 -5.58 -0.87
N LEU A 389 15.41 -5.33 0.34
CA LEU A 389 16.08 -4.50 1.35
C LEU A 389 17.47 -5.01 1.73
N TYR A 390 17.65 -6.33 1.79
CA TYR A 390 18.92 -6.96 2.18
C TYR A 390 19.78 -7.42 0.99
N SER A 391 19.29 -7.28 -0.26
CA SER A 391 20.02 -7.77 -1.45
C SER A 391 21.29 -6.99 -1.78
N ARG A 392 21.31 -5.68 -1.50
CA ARG A 392 22.37 -4.78 -1.97
C ARG A 392 22.87 -3.88 -0.84
N ARG A 393 24.16 -3.55 -0.88
CA ARG A 393 24.81 -2.69 0.13
C ARG A 393 24.19 -1.30 0.22
N ASP A 394 23.80 -0.72 -0.91
CA ASP A 394 23.13 0.58 -0.97
C ASP A 394 21.75 0.55 -0.27
N ASN A 395 21.02 -0.56 -0.35
CA ASN A 395 19.76 -0.74 0.39
C ASN A 395 20.00 -0.95 1.89
N VAL A 396 21.08 -1.63 2.30
CA VAL A 396 21.43 -1.77 3.72
C VAL A 396 21.86 -0.42 4.30
N ASP A 397 22.71 0.32 3.60
CA ASP A 397 23.11 1.68 3.98
C ASP A 397 21.88 2.61 4.08
N LEU A 398 20.93 2.47 3.16
CA LEU A 398 19.64 3.16 3.22
C LEU A 398 18.89 2.91 4.53
N ILE A 399 18.75 1.64 4.95
CA ILE A 399 18.04 1.26 6.18
C ILE A 399 18.68 1.94 7.38
N HIS A 400 20.01 1.85 7.49
CA HIS A 400 20.75 2.46 8.59
C HIS A 400 20.66 3.99 8.59
N GLU A 401 20.71 4.62 7.43
CA GLU A 401 20.54 6.07 7.32
C GLU A 401 19.10 6.50 7.67
N VAL A 402 18.07 5.76 7.23
CA VAL A 402 16.67 6.00 7.64
C VAL A 402 16.52 5.86 9.16
N PHE A 403 17.15 4.85 9.78
CA PHE A 403 17.17 4.69 11.23
C PHE A 403 17.92 5.82 11.93
N ARG A 404 19.02 6.33 11.35
CA ARG A 404 19.73 7.51 11.86
C ARG A 404 18.82 8.74 11.88
N GLN A 405 18.03 8.95 10.83
CA GLN A 405 17.06 10.05 10.75
C GLN A 405 16.01 9.99 11.87
N ALA A 406 15.66 8.80 12.37
CA ALA A 406 14.75 8.65 13.52
C ALA A 406 15.28 9.29 14.81
N PHE A 407 16.59 9.37 15.00
CA PHE A 407 17.23 10.05 16.14
C PHE A 407 17.35 11.58 15.97
N LEU A 408 16.99 12.09 14.79
CA LEU A 408 16.90 13.51 14.49
C LEU A 408 15.46 14.04 14.57
N LEU A 409 14.47 13.15 14.77
CA LEU A 409 13.07 13.54 14.89
C LEU A 409 12.78 14.27 16.21
N PRO A 410 11.77 15.16 16.24
CA PRO A 410 11.31 15.78 17.47
C PRO A 410 10.74 14.74 18.44
N PHE A 411 10.73 15.05 19.74
CA PHE A 411 10.22 14.16 20.79
C PHE A 411 8.74 13.78 20.63
N THR A 412 7.97 14.56 19.86
CA THR A 412 6.59 14.20 19.47
C THR A 412 6.51 12.87 18.71
N GLN A 413 7.61 12.43 18.08
CA GLN A 413 7.73 11.16 17.36
C GLN A 413 8.59 10.13 18.13
N SER A 414 8.70 10.26 19.46
CA SER A 414 9.54 9.39 20.29
C SER A 414 9.22 7.89 20.20
N SER A 415 7.97 7.52 19.89
CA SER A 415 7.57 6.13 19.62
C SER A 415 8.37 5.53 18.47
N THR A 416 8.64 6.30 17.42
CA THR A 416 9.43 5.90 16.26
C THR A 416 10.90 5.69 16.60
N THR A 417 11.49 6.61 17.37
CA THR A 417 12.85 6.43 17.88
C THR A 417 12.96 5.18 18.76
N LYS A 418 11.99 4.93 19.65
CA LYS A 418 11.95 3.72 20.50
C LYS A 418 11.89 2.43 19.67
N ASN A 419 11.09 2.41 18.61
CA ASN A 419 10.98 1.26 17.71
C ASN A 419 12.31 0.97 16.98
N VAL A 420 13.03 2.01 16.56
CA VAL A 420 14.38 1.87 15.98
C VAL A 420 15.38 1.33 17.01
N ILE A 421 15.38 1.87 18.23
CA ILE A 421 16.24 1.37 19.33
C ILE A 421 15.96 -0.11 19.59
N HIS A 422 14.69 -0.50 19.65
CA HIS A 422 14.30 -1.90 19.82
C HIS A 422 14.81 -2.76 18.66
N THR A 423 14.66 -2.32 17.41
CA THR A 423 15.21 -3.03 16.24
C THR A 423 16.71 -3.26 16.35
N TYR A 424 17.47 -2.22 16.69
CA TYR A 424 18.91 -2.34 16.91
C TYR A 424 19.26 -3.26 18.08
N ARG A 425 18.50 -3.22 19.18
CA ARG A 425 18.68 -4.13 20.30
C ARG A 425 18.54 -5.58 19.86
N GLU A 426 17.48 -5.91 19.12
CA GLU A 426 17.25 -7.27 18.62
C GLU A 426 18.37 -7.75 17.69
N TRP A 427 18.87 -6.86 16.84
CA TRP A 427 20.00 -7.14 15.94
C TRP A 427 21.33 -7.35 16.67
N ILE A 428 21.69 -6.44 17.57
CA ILE A 428 22.97 -6.48 18.31
C ILE A 428 22.98 -7.67 19.28
N GLN A 429 21.87 -7.94 19.95
CA GLN A 429 21.74 -9.06 20.89
C GLN A 429 21.48 -10.40 20.19
N LYS A 430 21.43 -10.44 18.85
CA LYS A 430 21.14 -11.62 18.03
C LYS A 430 19.89 -12.39 18.50
N LEU A 431 18.85 -11.66 18.89
CA LEU A 431 17.61 -12.23 19.46
C LEU A 431 16.61 -12.68 18.37
N LEU A 432 16.87 -12.32 17.11
CA LEU A 432 16.01 -12.69 16.00
C LEU A 432 16.27 -14.15 15.56
N PRO A 433 15.22 -14.94 15.29
CA PRO A 433 15.38 -16.31 14.80
C PRO A 433 16.06 -16.36 13.42
N ASP A 434 15.72 -15.41 12.54
CA ASP A 434 16.36 -15.21 11.24
C ASP A 434 17.07 -13.84 11.25
N LEU A 435 18.38 -13.85 11.48
CA LEU A 435 19.18 -12.62 11.49
C LEU A 435 19.35 -12.10 10.05
N PRO A 436 19.25 -10.77 9.80
CA PRO A 436 19.52 -10.19 8.49
C PRO A 436 20.88 -10.65 7.92
N PRO A 437 20.95 -10.99 6.62
CA PRO A 437 22.18 -11.56 6.03
C PRO A 437 23.42 -10.70 6.18
N PHE A 438 23.27 -9.38 6.25
CA PHE A 438 24.40 -8.44 6.41
C PHE A 438 24.95 -8.37 7.85
N LEU A 439 24.30 -9.02 8.82
CA LEU A 439 24.75 -9.14 10.22
C LEU A 439 25.34 -10.52 10.53
N VAL A 440 25.33 -11.42 9.56
CA VAL A 440 25.95 -12.75 9.67
C VAL A 440 27.35 -12.66 9.08
N ASP A 441 28.34 -13.12 9.84
CA ASP A 441 29.74 -13.14 9.39
C ASP A 441 29.88 -14.08 8.18
N VAL A 442 30.59 -13.62 7.13
CA VAL A 442 30.75 -14.37 5.87
C VAL A 442 31.62 -15.62 6.05
N GLU A 443 32.45 -15.65 7.11
CA GLU A 443 33.43 -16.70 7.39
C GLU A 443 32.79 -18.08 7.63
N ASP A 444 31.54 -18.14 8.15
CA ASP A 444 30.82 -19.39 8.39
C ASP A 444 30.42 -20.15 7.11
N LYS A 445 30.40 -19.47 5.95
CA LYS A 445 30.09 -20.10 4.66
C LYS A 445 31.32 -20.68 3.97
N GLU A 446 32.47 -20.03 4.10
CA GLU A 446 33.73 -20.51 3.52
C GLU A 446 34.26 -21.72 4.29
N GLN A 447 34.13 -21.75 5.62
CA GLN A 447 34.54 -22.91 6.43
C GLN A 447 33.72 -24.18 6.15
N LYS A 448 32.42 -24.06 5.82
CA LYS A 448 31.60 -25.22 5.43
C LYS A 448 31.96 -25.78 4.05
N GLU A 449 32.37 -24.94 3.10
CA GLU A 449 32.86 -25.39 1.80
C GLU A 449 34.26 -25.99 1.89
N ASP A 450 35.11 -25.47 2.78
CA ASP A 450 36.46 -26.02 2.99
C ASP A 450 36.44 -27.34 3.78
N ASP A 451 35.52 -27.50 4.75
CA ASP A 451 35.29 -28.79 5.43
C ASP A 451 34.73 -29.86 4.46
N THR A 452 33.87 -29.47 3.51
CA THR A 452 33.37 -30.41 2.50
C THR A 452 34.37 -30.71 1.38
N ARG A 453 35.32 -29.81 1.09
CA ARG A 453 36.45 -30.06 0.18
C ARG A 453 37.55 -30.89 0.86
N GLY A 454 37.87 -30.63 2.13
CA GLY A 454 38.78 -31.42 2.95
C GLY A 454 38.29 -32.85 3.21
N ALA A 455 36.98 -33.05 3.39
CA ALA A 455 36.37 -34.38 3.52
C ALA A 455 36.32 -35.18 2.21
N LYS A 456 36.38 -34.50 1.04
CA LYS A 456 36.46 -35.17 -0.27
C LYS A 456 37.89 -35.58 -0.63
N ASN A 457 38.88 -34.76 -0.29
CA ASN A 457 40.30 -35.08 -0.54
C ASN A 457 40.83 -36.20 0.36
N SER A 458 40.37 -36.30 1.61
CA SER A 458 40.78 -37.38 2.54
C SER A 458 40.21 -38.77 2.20
N ARG A 459 39.13 -38.84 1.41
CA ARG A 459 38.56 -40.10 0.91
C ARG A 459 39.25 -40.63 -0.37
N THR A 460 39.99 -39.80 -1.08
CA THR A 460 40.72 -40.20 -2.29
C THR A 460 42.16 -40.66 -2.01
N GLU A 461 42.79 -40.23 -0.91
CA GLU A 461 44.15 -40.66 -0.54
C GLU A 461 44.21 -42.00 0.21
N SER A 462 43.05 -42.55 0.61
CA SER A 462 42.95 -43.85 1.30
C SER A 462 42.62 -45.02 0.36
N ALA A 463 42.65 -44.80 -0.96
CA ALA A 463 42.35 -45.80 -1.98
C ALA A 463 43.40 -45.81 -3.11
N THR A 464 44.66 -45.92 -2.74
CA THR A 464 45.81 -46.36 -3.57
C THR A 464 46.82 -46.98 -2.64
#